data_AF-A0A9J5X155-F1
#
_entry.id   AF-A0A9J5X155-F1
#
_cell.length_a   1.000
_cell.length_b   1.000
_cell.length_c   1.000
_cell.angle_alpha   90.00
_cell.angle_beta   90.00
_cell.angle_gamma   90.00
#
_symmetry.space_group_name_H-M   'P 1'
#
loop_
_entity.id
_entity.type
_entity.pdbx_description
1 polymer ?
#
loop_
_entity_poly.entity_id
_entity_poly.type
_entity_poly.pdbx_seq_one_letter_code
_entity_poly.pdbx_strand_id
1 'polypeptide(L)'
;MDSFMHKYIVDKVRDASETWGFFQVVNHGIPISILDEMLRGARKYFEQDIEIKKEYYTRDIMKKVVHASNFHLYSPSVPAANWRDYFFKMAPNPPSPKEFPRPSCPQPELTVGTNKHSDNDFFTVFLQDHIGGLQMLHQNLWVDVPPTRVALVVNIGYLLQASFLFIF
;
A
#
# COMPACT_ATOMS: atom_id res chain seq x y z
N MET A 1 6.80 20.38 20.45
CA MET A 1 5.57 19.66 20.82
C MET A 1 5.58 19.54 22.33
N ASP A 2 4.48 19.88 23.01
CA ASP A 2 4.42 19.76 24.47
C ASP A 2 4.52 18.28 24.91
N SER A 3 5.20 18.02 26.02
CA SER A 3 5.52 16.66 26.51
C SER A 3 4.26 15.85 26.78
N PHE A 4 3.18 16.49 27.21
CA PHE A 4 1.89 15.83 27.41
C PHE A 4 1.31 15.36 26.09
N MET A 5 1.30 16.23 25.08
CA MET A 5 0.79 15.89 23.74
C MET A 5 1.60 14.76 23.10
N HIS A 6 2.91 14.74 23.28
CA HIS A 6 3.74 13.64 22.76
C HIS A 6 3.34 12.30 23.38
N LYS A 7 3.24 12.25 24.71
CA LYS A 7 2.82 11.04 25.43
C LYS A 7 1.43 10.58 25.00
N TYR A 8 0.48 11.51 24.89
CA TYR A 8 -0.87 11.22 24.43
C TYR A 8 -0.90 10.58 23.04
N ILE A 9 -0.13 11.11 22.08
CA ILE A 9 -0.05 10.53 20.73
C ILE A 9 0.60 9.14 20.76
N VAL A 10 1.68 8.96 21.52
CA VAL A 10 2.33 7.64 21.67
C VAL A 10 1.35 6.60 22.23
N ASP A 11 0.57 6.96 23.25
CA ASP A 11 -0.44 6.08 23.83
C ASP A 11 -1.54 5.72 22.81
N LYS A 12 -1.98 6.68 21.98
CA LYS A 12 -2.95 6.43 20.89
C LYS A 12 -2.40 5.51 19.81
N VAL A 13 -1.14 5.69 19.41
CA VAL A 13 -0.49 4.83 18.42
C VAL A 13 -0.33 3.40 18.97
N ARG A 14 0.07 3.26 20.24
CA ARG A 14 0.16 1.95 20.89
C ARG A 14 -1.20 1.24 20.91
N ASP A 15 -2.23 1.91 21.42
CA ASP A 15 -3.60 1.36 21.51
C ASP A 15 -4.11 0.90 20.14
N ALA A 16 -3.98 1.73 19.10
CA ALA A 16 -4.40 1.37 17.75
C ALA A 16 -3.59 0.21 17.14
N SER A 17 -2.28 0.16 17.44
CA SER A 17 -1.42 -0.93 16.97
C SER A 17 -1.78 -2.27 17.62
N GLU A 18 -2.10 -2.28 18.91
CA GLU A 18 -2.45 -3.49 19.67
C GLU A 18 -3.87 -3.99 19.37
N THR A 19 -4.82 -3.07 19.18
CA THR A 19 -6.23 -3.42 19.01
C THR A 19 -6.61 -3.66 17.56
N TRP A 20 -6.13 -2.82 16.64
CA TRP A 20 -6.51 -2.87 15.23
C TRP A 20 -5.39 -3.35 14.31
N GLY A 21 -4.12 -3.09 14.67
CA GLY A 21 -2.98 -3.29 13.77
C GLY A 21 -2.98 -2.36 12.55
N PHE A 22 -3.93 -1.40 12.49
CA PHE A 22 -4.16 -0.44 11.42
C PHE A 22 -4.58 0.90 12.02
N PHE A 23 -4.10 2.01 11.47
CA PHE A 23 -4.54 3.36 11.85
C PHE A 23 -4.26 4.40 10.76
N GLN A 24 -4.97 5.53 10.82
CA GLN A 24 -4.73 6.68 9.94
C GLN A 24 -3.93 7.75 10.67
N VAL A 25 -2.92 8.30 10.00
CA VAL A 25 -2.14 9.45 10.47
C VAL A 25 -2.51 10.67 9.64
N VAL A 26 -3.00 11.71 10.31
CA VAL A 26 -3.24 13.05 9.73
C VAL A 26 -2.24 14.04 10.32
N ASN A 27 -2.12 15.23 9.70
CA ASN A 27 -1.17 16.26 10.14
C ASN A 27 0.28 15.74 10.23
N HIS A 28 0.64 14.78 9.37
CA HIS A 28 1.97 14.15 9.30
C HIS A 28 3.09 15.10 8.79
N GLY A 29 2.75 16.36 8.47
CA GLY A 29 3.72 17.38 8.03
C GLY A 29 4.16 17.30 6.58
N ILE A 30 3.74 16.26 5.84
CA ILE A 30 3.99 16.16 4.38
C ILE A 30 2.97 17.05 3.66
N PRO A 31 3.41 17.99 2.80
CA PRO A 31 2.48 18.84 2.07
C PRO A 31 1.52 18.02 1.20
N ILE A 32 0.25 18.39 1.19
CA ILE A 32 -0.80 17.72 0.40
C ILE A 32 -0.43 17.71 -1.10
N SER A 33 0.23 18.77 -1.58
CA SER A 33 0.72 18.83 -2.96
C SER A 33 1.65 17.67 -3.31
N ILE A 34 2.49 17.22 -2.38
CA ILE A 34 3.40 16.08 -2.58
C ILE A 34 2.60 14.78 -2.66
N LEU A 35 1.62 14.58 -1.78
CA LEU A 35 0.73 13.41 -1.84
C LEU A 35 -0.03 13.35 -3.17
N ASP A 36 -0.57 14.50 -3.61
CA ASP A 36 -1.24 14.64 -4.90
C ASP A 36 -0.27 14.39 -6.07
N GLU A 37 0.99 14.80 -5.98
CA GLU A 37 2.04 14.49 -6.97
C GLU A 37 2.40 13.01 -7.01
N MET A 38 2.48 12.33 -5.86
CA MET A 38 2.74 10.89 -5.78
C MET A 38 1.62 10.08 -6.44
N LEU A 39 0.37 10.36 -6.07
CA LEU A 39 -0.81 9.71 -6.67
C LEU A 39 -0.89 9.99 -8.17
N ARG A 40 -0.58 11.23 -8.60
CA ARG A 40 -0.46 11.56 -10.01
C ARG A 40 0.65 10.73 -10.65
N GLY A 41 1.88 10.73 -10.14
CA GLY A 41 3.00 9.98 -10.73
C GLY A 41 2.71 8.48 -10.88
N ALA A 42 2.13 7.85 -9.85
CA ALA A 42 1.79 6.42 -9.88
C ALA A 42 0.73 6.12 -10.95
N ARG A 43 -0.35 6.89 -10.95
CA ARG A 43 -1.41 6.83 -11.97
C ARG A 43 -0.79 6.88 -13.37
N LYS A 44 0.02 7.90 -13.58
CA LYS A 44 0.63 8.23 -14.86
C LYS A 44 1.44 7.07 -15.45
N TYR A 45 2.19 6.38 -14.61
CA TYR A 45 2.98 5.23 -15.04
C TYR A 45 2.12 4.11 -15.66
N PHE A 46 1.00 3.74 -15.03
CA PHE A 46 0.21 2.58 -15.47
C PHE A 46 -0.53 2.80 -16.80
N GLU A 47 -0.58 4.04 -17.27
CA GLU A 47 -1.37 4.46 -18.42
C GLU A 47 -0.51 4.68 -19.66
N GLN A 48 0.81 4.57 -19.50
CA GLN A 48 1.75 4.54 -20.60
C GLN A 48 1.43 3.40 -21.57
N ASP A 49 1.88 3.56 -22.81
CA ASP A 49 1.79 2.52 -23.82
C ASP A 49 2.41 1.22 -23.30
N ILE A 50 1.77 0.10 -23.64
CA ILE A 50 2.21 -1.23 -23.25
C ILE A 50 3.65 -1.49 -23.69
N GLU A 51 4.10 -0.93 -24.82
CA GLU A 51 5.47 -1.09 -25.32
C GLU A 51 6.50 -0.49 -24.36
N ILE A 52 6.20 0.65 -23.72
CA ILE A 52 7.08 1.25 -22.71
C ILE A 52 7.11 0.39 -21.45
N LYS A 53 5.93 -0.05 -20.98
CA LYS A 53 5.83 -0.86 -19.75
C LYS A 53 6.47 -2.24 -19.89
N LYS A 54 6.49 -2.82 -21.09
CA LYS A 54 7.16 -4.10 -21.40
C LYS A 54 8.66 -4.05 -21.17
N GLU A 55 9.32 -2.91 -21.36
CA GLU A 55 10.77 -2.76 -21.09
C GLU A 55 11.12 -3.02 -19.63
N TYR A 56 10.18 -2.74 -18.72
CA TYR A 56 10.32 -2.95 -17.28
C TYR A 56 9.64 -4.24 -16.79
N TYR A 57 8.97 -4.96 -17.68
CA TYR A 57 8.28 -6.18 -17.29
C TYR A 57 9.29 -7.29 -16.96
N THR A 58 9.29 -7.74 -15.71
CA THR A 58 10.18 -8.80 -15.27
C THR A 58 9.63 -9.51 -14.05
N ARG A 59 10.03 -10.77 -13.87
CA ARG A 59 9.77 -11.56 -12.66
C ARG A 59 11.00 -11.67 -11.76
N ASP A 60 12.14 -11.15 -12.21
CA ASP A 60 13.35 -11.00 -11.40
C ASP A 60 13.19 -9.81 -10.46
N ILE A 61 12.98 -10.11 -9.18
CA ILE A 61 12.70 -9.10 -8.16
C ILE A 61 13.95 -8.33 -7.71
N MET A 62 15.13 -8.77 -8.12
CA MET A 62 16.40 -8.12 -7.78
C MET A 62 16.68 -6.90 -8.68
N LYS A 63 15.88 -6.69 -9.72
CA LYS A 63 15.99 -5.53 -10.61
C LYS A 63 15.57 -4.25 -9.89
N LYS A 64 16.21 -3.15 -10.26
CA LYS A 64 15.98 -1.82 -9.64
C LYS A 64 14.58 -1.26 -9.91
N VAL A 65 14.02 -1.61 -11.05
CA VAL A 65 12.71 -1.18 -11.55
C VAL A 65 12.02 -2.40 -12.10
N VAL A 66 10.80 -2.66 -11.66
CA VAL A 66 10.02 -3.81 -12.09
C VAL A 66 8.57 -3.44 -12.25
N HIS A 67 8.04 -3.86 -13.38
CA HIS A 67 6.63 -3.89 -13.67
C HIS A 67 6.16 -5.35 -13.70
N ALA A 68 5.05 -5.66 -13.05
CA ALA A 68 4.47 -6.99 -13.09
C ALA A 68 2.99 -6.95 -12.69
N SER A 69 2.22 -7.97 -13.09
CA SER A 69 0.80 -8.06 -12.76
C SER A 69 0.53 -9.00 -11.58
N ASN A 70 1.10 -10.20 -11.65
CA ASN A 70 0.81 -11.26 -10.68
C ASN A 70 2.10 -11.86 -10.11
N PHE A 71 2.40 -11.49 -8.86
CA PHE A 71 3.57 -12.02 -8.13
C PHE A 71 3.49 -13.55 -7.99
N HIS A 72 2.35 -14.08 -7.56
CA HIS A 72 2.16 -15.51 -7.29
C HIS A 72 1.59 -16.33 -8.46
N LEU A 73 1.63 -15.83 -9.71
CA LEU A 73 0.89 -16.43 -10.84
C LEU A 73 1.12 -17.94 -11.06
N TYR A 74 2.31 -18.45 -10.72
CA TYR A 74 2.67 -19.87 -10.89
C TYR A 74 2.86 -20.60 -9.56
N SER A 75 2.42 -19.99 -8.46
CA SER A 75 2.41 -20.66 -7.17
C SER A 75 1.26 -21.67 -7.15
N PRO A 76 1.52 -22.97 -6.93
CA PRO A 76 0.47 -23.98 -6.89
C PRO A 76 -0.55 -23.76 -5.76
N SER A 77 -0.21 -22.93 -4.77
CA SER A 77 -1.09 -22.52 -3.67
C SER A 77 -2.04 -21.36 -4.02
N VAL A 78 -1.94 -20.77 -5.20
CA VAL A 78 -2.77 -19.62 -5.60
C VAL A 78 -3.69 -20.03 -6.75
N PRO A 79 -5.00 -20.27 -6.48
CA PRO A 79 -5.91 -20.85 -7.45
C PRO A 79 -6.40 -19.87 -8.52
N ALA A 80 -6.19 -18.56 -8.32
CA ALA A 80 -6.63 -17.50 -9.22
C ALA A 80 -5.67 -16.31 -9.22
N ALA A 81 -5.57 -15.63 -10.36
CA ALA A 81 -4.80 -14.40 -10.50
C ALA A 81 -5.53 -13.22 -9.81
N ASN A 82 -4.76 -12.28 -9.28
CA ASN A 82 -5.25 -10.99 -8.82
C ASN A 82 -5.52 -10.07 -10.02
N TRP A 83 -6.52 -9.19 -9.88
CA TRP A 83 -6.75 -8.10 -10.81
C TRP A 83 -5.91 -6.88 -10.45
N ARG A 84 -4.60 -7.01 -10.70
CA ARG A 84 -3.63 -5.99 -10.31
C ARG A 84 -2.48 -5.92 -11.30
N ASP A 85 -2.06 -4.70 -11.57
CA ASP A 85 -0.70 -4.40 -11.99
C ASP A 85 0.02 -3.69 -10.84
N TYR A 86 1.30 -3.96 -10.69
CA TYR A 86 2.17 -3.27 -9.75
C TYR A 86 3.47 -2.84 -10.40
N PHE A 87 4.04 -1.80 -9.82
CA PHE A 87 5.33 -1.25 -10.16
C PHE A 87 6.07 -1.07 -8.85
N PHE A 88 7.26 -1.63 -8.75
CA PHE A 88 8.14 -1.35 -7.62
C PHE A 88 9.44 -0.74 -8.12
N LYS A 89 9.94 0.18 -7.30
CA LYS A 89 11.21 0.83 -7.50
C LYS A 89 11.95 0.84 -6.19
N MET A 90 13.19 0.37 -6.21
CA MET A 90 14.08 0.55 -5.08
C MET A 90 14.52 2.01 -5.03
N ALA A 91 14.34 2.65 -3.87
CA ALA A 91 14.93 3.96 -3.58
C ALA A 91 16.45 3.93 -3.91
N PRO A 92 17.08 5.07 -4.32
CA PRO A 92 16.70 6.44 -3.99
C PRO A 92 16.25 7.38 -5.13
N ASN A 93 16.18 6.95 -6.40
CA ASN A 93 16.00 7.89 -7.52
C ASN A 93 14.56 7.89 -8.08
N PRO A 94 13.75 8.96 -8.02
CA PRO A 94 12.38 8.98 -8.58
C PRO A 94 12.31 9.39 -10.07
N PRO A 95 11.31 8.93 -10.86
CA PRO A 95 11.08 9.38 -12.24
C PRO A 95 10.24 10.68 -12.33
N SER A 96 10.28 11.37 -13.48
CA SER A 96 9.69 12.71 -13.64
C SER A 96 8.16 12.72 -13.89
N PRO A 97 7.39 13.72 -13.38
CA PRO A 97 5.94 13.61 -13.16
C PRO A 97 4.98 14.22 -14.21
N LYS A 98 5.29 14.28 -15.52
CA LYS A 98 4.36 14.82 -16.57
C LYS A 98 3.89 13.70 -17.50
N GLU A 99 2.67 13.18 -17.29
CA GLU A 99 1.43 13.25 -18.12
C GLU A 99 0.58 12.00 -17.73
N PHE A 100 -0.74 11.85 -18.01
CA PHE A 100 -1.53 10.55 -18.08
C PHE A 100 -2.77 10.26 -17.11
N PRO A 101 -3.85 9.53 -17.56
CA PRO A 101 -5.11 9.06 -16.83
C PRO A 101 -5.64 7.54 -16.95
N ARG A 102 -6.53 7.05 -16.04
CA ARG A 102 -6.68 5.63 -15.49
C ARG A 102 -7.53 4.56 -16.22
N PRO A 103 -7.26 3.24 -15.99
CA PRO A 103 -8.16 2.13 -16.39
C PRO A 103 -9.13 1.63 -15.28
N SER A 104 -10.28 1.09 -15.69
CA SER A 104 -11.35 0.53 -14.84
C SER A 104 -11.53 -1.00 -15.03
N CYS A 105 -11.96 -1.73 -13.99
CA CYS A 105 -12.29 -3.16 -14.04
C CYS A 105 -13.76 -3.41 -14.46
N PRO A 106 -14.05 -4.32 -15.41
CA PRO A 106 -15.41 -4.56 -15.89
C PRO A 106 -16.29 -5.46 -14.99
N GLN A 107 -15.70 -6.34 -14.18
CA GLN A 107 -16.42 -7.31 -13.32
C GLN A 107 -15.82 -7.38 -11.91
N PRO A 108 -15.98 -6.32 -11.09
CA PRO A 108 -15.35 -6.21 -9.77
C PRO A 108 -15.81 -7.26 -8.76
N GLU A 109 -16.96 -7.91 -8.96
CA GLU A 109 -17.52 -8.93 -8.08
C GLU A 109 -16.86 -10.32 -8.22
N LEU A 110 -16.13 -10.55 -9.32
CA LEU A 110 -15.50 -11.84 -9.63
C LEU A 110 -14.00 -11.87 -9.35
N THR A 111 -13.42 -10.76 -8.90
CA THR A 111 -11.99 -10.64 -8.69
C THR A 111 -11.67 -9.69 -7.54
N VAL A 112 -10.43 -9.73 -7.08
CA VAL A 112 -9.92 -8.84 -6.04
C VAL A 112 -8.62 -8.19 -6.50
N GLY A 113 -8.40 -6.95 -6.07
CA GLY A 113 -7.15 -6.25 -6.35
C GLY A 113 -5.95 -6.90 -5.65
N THR A 114 -6.14 -7.43 -4.45
CA THR A 114 -5.11 -8.25 -3.77
C THR A 114 -5.80 -9.27 -2.87
N ASN A 115 -5.34 -10.52 -2.92
CA ASN A 115 -5.80 -11.59 -2.03
C ASN A 115 -5.59 -11.24 -0.56
N LYS A 116 -6.34 -11.91 0.35
CA LYS A 116 -6.12 -11.85 1.79
C LYS A 116 -4.66 -12.18 2.11
N HIS A 117 -3.98 -11.29 2.82
CA HIS A 117 -2.59 -11.45 3.24
C HIS A 117 -2.31 -10.62 4.50
N SER A 118 -1.14 -10.87 5.08
CA SER A 118 -0.49 -10.01 6.07
C SER A 118 0.88 -9.59 5.53
N ASP A 119 1.31 -8.38 5.85
CA ASP A 119 2.61 -7.88 5.43
C ASP A 119 3.75 -8.56 6.20
N ASN A 120 4.82 -8.91 5.50
CA ASN A 120 6.01 -9.57 6.07
C ASN A 120 7.10 -8.56 6.50
N ASP A 121 6.74 -7.31 6.75
CA ASP A 121 7.66 -6.23 7.15
C ASP A 121 7.42 -5.78 8.61
N PHE A 122 7.97 -4.63 9.00
CA PHE A 122 7.73 -4.04 10.32
C PHE A 122 6.43 -3.23 10.34
N PHE A 123 6.30 -2.30 9.40
CA PHE A 123 5.09 -1.53 9.19
C PHE A 123 5.06 -1.01 7.75
N THR A 124 3.86 -0.87 7.22
CA THR A 124 3.59 -0.28 5.91
C THR A 124 2.98 1.10 6.10
N VAL A 125 3.37 2.04 5.23
CA VAL A 125 2.70 3.35 5.09
C VAL A 125 2.07 3.42 3.70
N PHE A 126 0.76 3.60 3.66
CA PHE A 126 -0.05 3.52 2.47
C PHE A 126 -0.81 4.82 2.20
N LEU A 127 -0.69 5.32 0.97
CA LEU A 127 -1.43 6.49 0.48
C LEU A 127 -2.54 6.03 -0.47
N GLN A 128 -3.79 6.20 -0.05
CA GLN A 128 -4.97 5.90 -0.87
C GLN A 128 -5.30 7.05 -1.82
N ASP A 129 -5.88 6.71 -2.97
CA ASP A 129 -6.61 7.71 -3.75
C ASP A 129 -8.05 7.90 -3.22
N HIS A 130 -8.83 8.74 -3.87
CA HIS A 130 -10.22 9.03 -3.44
C HIS A 130 -11.22 7.87 -3.70
N ILE A 131 -10.81 6.81 -4.41
CA ILE A 131 -11.70 5.67 -4.71
C ILE A 131 -11.70 4.71 -3.53
N GLY A 132 -10.54 4.48 -2.91
CA GLY A 132 -10.41 3.58 -1.76
C GLY A 132 -10.33 2.11 -2.18
N GLY A 133 -11.11 1.25 -1.53
CA GLY A 133 -11.10 -0.21 -1.76
C GLY A 133 -10.16 -1.00 -0.85
N LEU A 134 -9.51 -0.35 0.12
CA LEU A 134 -8.77 -1.05 1.17
C LEU A 134 -9.75 -1.62 2.19
N GLN A 135 -9.62 -2.91 2.47
CA GLN A 135 -10.36 -3.61 3.50
C GLN A 135 -9.38 -4.27 4.47
N MET A 136 -9.68 -4.18 5.76
CA MET A 136 -8.92 -4.85 6.82
C MET A 136 -9.80 -5.89 7.51
N LEU A 137 -9.20 -7.00 7.92
CA LEU A 137 -9.89 -8.04 8.68
C LEU A 137 -9.68 -7.78 10.18
N HIS A 138 -10.75 -7.43 10.89
CA HIS A 138 -10.73 -7.23 12.33
C HIS A 138 -11.85 -8.05 12.98
N GLN A 139 -11.50 -8.87 13.99
CA GLN A 139 -12.45 -9.75 14.68
C GLN A 139 -13.30 -10.62 13.74
N ASN A 140 -12.67 -11.18 12.70
CA ASN A 140 -13.29 -12.00 11.66
C ASN A 140 -14.35 -11.28 10.80
N LEU A 141 -14.36 -9.94 10.82
CA LEU A 141 -15.20 -9.10 9.97
C LEU A 141 -14.31 -8.25 9.06
N TRP A 142 -14.69 -8.16 7.79
CA TRP A 142 -14.06 -7.25 6.85
C TRP A 142 -14.62 -5.84 7.07
N VAL A 143 -13.71 -4.90 7.32
CA VAL A 143 -14.01 -3.50 7.58
C VAL A 143 -13.37 -2.65 6.49
N ASP A 144 -14.18 -1.83 5.82
CA ASP A 144 -13.69 -0.86 4.84
C ASP A 144 -12.87 0.24 5.53
N VAL A 145 -11.70 0.55 4.97
CA VAL A 145 -10.89 1.69 5.40
C VAL A 145 -11.18 2.86 4.46
N PRO A 146 -11.95 3.88 4.92
CA PRO A 146 -12.37 4.97 4.05
C PRO A 146 -11.17 5.80 3.61
N PRO A 147 -11.09 6.17 2.32
CA PRO A 147 -10.00 7.01 1.83
C PRO A 147 -10.13 8.43 2.38
N THR A 148 -9.09 8.88 3.08
CA THR A 148 -9.01 10.25 3.60
C THR A 148 -7.90 11.00 2.88
N ARG A 149 -8.24 12.08 2.16
CA ARG A 149 -7.29 12.83 1.29
C ARG A 149 -6.01 13.29 2.00
N VAL A 150 -6.10 13.57 3.30
CA VAL A 150 -5.00 14.11 4.12
C VAL A 150 -4.41 13.08 5.07
N ALA A 151 -4.74 11.81 4.90
CA ALA A 151 -4.26 10.74 5.78
C ALA A 151 -3.35 9.76 5.04
N LEU A 152 -2.40 9.24 5.80
CA LEU A 152 -1.66 8.04 5.45
C LEU A 152 -2.19 6.91 6.32
N VAL A 153 -2.49 5.77 5.71
CA VAL A 153 -2.81 4.54 6.45
C VAL A 153 -1.51 3.89 6.86
N VAL A 154 -1.42 3.43 8.10
CA VAL A 154 -0.31 2.67 8.62
C VAL A 154 -0.84 1.32 9.09
N ASN A 155 -0.14 0.25 8.74
CA ASN A 155 -0.42 -1.08 9.30
C ASN A 155 0.84 -1.74 9.81
N ILE A 156 0.66 -2.60 10.81
CA ILE A 156 1.74 -3.34 11.46
C ILE A 156 1.98 -4.64 10.71
N GLY A 157 3.25 -4.90 10.39
CA GLY A 157 3.69 -6.11 9.71
C GLY A 157 4.17 -7.19 10.69
N TYR A 158 4.35 -8.40 10.17
CA TYR A 158 4.68 -9.58 10.95
C TYR A 158 6.04 -9.49 11.66
N LEU A 159 7.04 -8.79 11.09
CA LEU A 159 8.36 -8.67 11.74
C LEU A 159 8.28 -7.86 13.04
N LEU A 160 7.46 -6.80 13.06
CA LEU A 160 7.24 -6.05 14.29
C LEU A 160 6.48 -6.90 15.31
N GLN A 161 5.44 -7.62 14.88
CA GLN A 161 4.71 -8.54 15.75
C GLN A 161 5.60 -9.65 16.34
N ALA A 162 6.47 -10.25 15.53
CA ALA A 162 7.41 -11.28 15.96
C ALA A 162 8.45 -10.74 16.94
N SER A 163 8.91 -9.49 16.77
CA SER A 163 9.85 -8.88 17.70
C SER A 163 9.30 -8.78 19.13
N PHE A 164 7.98 -8.65 19.31
CA PHE A 164 7.35 -8.66 20.63
C PHE A 164 7.23 -10.07 21.23
N LEU A 165 7.19 -11.13 20.41
CA LEU A 165 7.18 -12.52 20.89
C LEU A 165 8.54 -12.99 21.42
N PHE A 166 9.63 -12.31 21.06
CA PHE A 166 10.99 -12.63 21.52
C PHE A 166 11.47 -11.77 22.70
N ILE A 167 10.63 -10.87 23.21
CA ILE A 167 10.94 -9.98 24.35
C ILE A 167 10.30 -10.49 25.67
N PHE A 168 9.66 -11.67 25.66
CA PHE A 168 9.16 -12.38 26.84
C PHE A 168 9.77 -13.77 26.98
#